data_AF-A0A0A9F0G6-F1
#
_entry.id   AF-A0A0A9F0G6-F1
#
_cell.length_a   1.000
_cell.length_b   1.000
_cell.length_c   1.000
_cell.angle_alpha   90.00
_cell.angle_beta   90.00
_cell.angle_gamma   90.00
#
_symmetry.space_group_name_H-M   'P 1'
#
loop_
_entity.id
_entity.type
_entity.pdbx_description
1 polymer ?
#
loop_
_entity_poly.entity_id
_entity_poly.type
_entity_poly.pdbx_seq_one_letter_code
_entity_poly.pdbx_strand_id
1 'polypeptide(L)'
;MKKPEETAVLKVLRDGKEQELSVTLRPLQPLVPVHQFDKLPSYYIFAGFVFIPLTQPYLHEFGEDWYNASPRRLCERALRELPKKAGEQLVILSQVLMDDINVGYERLAELQVKKVNGVEVENLKHLCSLVEGCTEENLRFDLDDERVIVLKYHNARLATSWVLKRHRIPSAMSSDLVEEQATNGEIEASCTS
;
A
#
# COMPACT_ATOMS: atom_id res chain seq x y z
N MET A 1 -16.56 14.51 24.21
CA MET A 1 -16.60 13.91 22.85
C MET A 1 -17.41 12.64 22.90
N LYS A 2 -18.17 12.31 21.85
CA LYS A 2 -18.85 11.02 21.68
C LYS A 2 -17.81 9.91 21.53
N LYS A 3 -18.12 8.70 21.97
CA LYS A 3 -17.22 7.53 21.84
C LYS A 3 -17.36 6.88 20.45
N PRO A 4 -16.32 6.16 19.98
CA PRO A 4 -16.45 5.30 18.81
C PRO A 4 -17.66 4.35 18.95
N GLU A 5 -18.34 4.09 17.85
CA GLU A 5 -19.56 3.28 17.73
C GLU A 5 -20.80 3.85 18.44
N GLU A 6 -20.74 5.05 19.04
CA GLU A 6 -21.95 5.72 19.52
C GLU A 6 -22.79 6.27 18.37
N THR A 7 -24.11 6.18 18.53
CA THR A 7 -25.06 6.75 17.58
C THR A 7 -25.33 8.22 17.88
N ALA A 8 -25.28 9.05 16.85
CA ALA A 8 -25.64 10.47 16.90
C ALA A 8 -26.89 10.72 16.05
N VAL A 9 -27.82 11.49 16.62
CA VAL A 9 -29.02 11.95 15.92
C VAL A 9 -28.69 13.28 15.24
N LEU A 10 -28.85 13.34 13.93
CA LEU A 10 -28.59 14.49 13.08
C LEU A 10 -29.90 14.99 12.50
N LYS A 11 -30.21 16.27 12.68
CA LYS A 11 -31.29 16.93 11.94
C LYS A 11 -30.71 17.59 10.69
N VAL A 12 -31.25 17.23 9.53
CA VAL A 12 -30.80 17.72 8.23
C VAL A 12 -31.98 18.25 7.42
N LEU A 13 -31.72 19.22 6.56
CA LEU A 13 -32.67 19.69 5.56
C LEU A 13 -32.31 19.07 4.21
N ARG A 14 -33.19 18.27 3.63
CA ARG A 14 -32.99 17.63 2.32
C ARG A 14 -34.24 17.80 1.48
N ASP A 15 -34.08 18.34 0.26
CA ASP A 15 -35.17 18.69 -0.66
C ASP A 15 -36.24 19.59 -0.02
N GLY A 16 -35.78 20.55 0.81
CA GLY A 16 -36.65 21.50 1.51
C GLY A 16 -37.46 20.90 2.67
N LYS A 17 -37.22 19.64 3.05
CA LYS A 17 -37.89 18.96 4.17
C LYS A 17 -36.90 18.64 5.28
N GLU A 18 -37.29 18.90 6.53
CA GLU A 18 -36.53 18.47 7.69
C GLU A 18 -36.61 16.94 7.83
N GLN A 19 -35.46 16.31 8.05
CA GLN A 19 -35.30 14.87 8.25
C GLN A 19 -34.38 14.64 9.44
N GLU A 20 -34.67 13.59 10.21
CA GLU A 20 -33.84 13.17 11.34
C GLU A 20 -33.15 11.85 10.97
N LEU A 21 -31.83 11.83 11.07
CA LEU A 21 -30.99 10.69 10.71
C LEU A 21 -30.22 10.20 11.93
N SER A 22 -30.18 8.89 12.09
CA SER A 22 -29.41 8.22 13.14
C SER A 22 -28.15 7.64 12.52
N VAL A 23 -26.97 8.16 12.91
CA VAL A 23 -25.68 7.81 12.30
C VAL A 23 -24.73 7.25 13.35
N THR A 24 -24.14 6.08 13.09
CA THR A 24 -23.08 5.50 13.92
C THR A 24 -21.77 6.21 13.66
N LEU A 25 -21.15 6.73 14.72
CA LEU A 25 -19.88 7.45 14.64
C LEU A 25 -18.71 6.46 14.63
N ARG A 26 -17.86 6.55 13.61
CA ARG A 26 -16.61 5.77 13.54
C ARG A 26 -15.40 6.70 13.45
N PRO A 27 -14.25 6.33 14.02
CA PRO A 27 -13.02 7.07 13.81
C PRO A 27 -12.70 7.13 12.31
N LEU A 28 -12.42 8.32 11.81
CA LEU A 28 -11.92 8.47 10.45
C LEU A 28 -10.46 8.05 10.42
N GLN A 29 -10.16 6.93 9.77
CA GLN A 29 -8.79 6.58 9.44
C GLN A 29 -8.37 7.39 8.21
N PRO A 30 -7.29 8.19 8.26
CA PRO A 30 -6.80 8.90 7.09
C PRO A 30 -6.18 7.91 6.09
N LEU A 31 -6.22 8.25 4.80
CA LEU A 31 -5.61 7.45 3.73
C LEU A 31 -4.09 7.33 3.92
N VAL A 32 -3.47 8.43 4.35
CA VAL A 32 -2.06 8.48 4.75
C VAL A 32 -1.98 8.64 6.26
N PRO A 33 -1.55 7.62 7.01
CA PRO A 33 -1.44 7.70 8.46
C PRO A 33 -0.44 8.77 8.91
N VAL A 34 -0.91 9.65 9.80
CA VAL A 34 -0.10 10.74 10.41
C VAL A 34 0.90 10.19 11.43
N HIS A 35 0.50 9.16 12.18
CA HIS A 35 1.33 8.55 13.21
C HIS A 35 1.27 7.03 13.13
N GLN A 36 2.41 6.38 13.37
CA GLN A 36 2.50 4.94 13.62
C GLN A 36 3.30 4.75 14.91
N PHE A 37 2.59 4.57 16.02
CA PHE A 37 3.22 4.33 17.32
C PHE A 37 3.48 2.84 17.50
N ASP A 38 4.70 2.50 17.92
CA ASP A 38 5.12 1.14 18.27
C ASP A 38 4.85 0.08 17.19
N LYS A 39 4.73 0.51 15.92
CA LYS A 39 4.51 -0.37 14.77
C LYS A 39 5.71 -0.29 13.84
N LEU A 40 6.26 -1.45 13.48
CA LEU A 40 7.27 -1.55 12.44
C LEU A 40 6.63 -1.23 11.07
N PRO A 41 7.30 -0.46 10.20
CA PRO A 41 6.78 -0.14 8.88
C PRO A 41 6.55 -1.41 8.04
N SER A 42 5.37 -1.52 7.45
CA SER A 42 5.06 -2.60 6.52
C SER A 42 5.82 -2.41 5.20
N TYR A 43 6.39 -3.48 4.65
CA TYR A 43 7.08 -3.42 3.36
C TYR A 43 6.97 -4.75 2.62
N TYR A 44 7.09 -4.69 1.29
CA TYR A 44 7.18 -5.85 0.41
C TYR A 44 8.23 -5.61 -0.66
N ILE A 45 9.09 -6.61 -0.90
CA ILE A 45 10.17 -6.56 -1.88
C ILE A 45 9.99 -7.70 -2.87
N PHE A 46 9.92 -7.35 -4.15
CA PHE A 46 9.86 -8.32 -5.23
C PHE A 46 10.80 -7.87 -6.37
N ALA A 47 11.72 -8.74 -6.79
CA ALA A 47 12.72 -8.45 -7.81
C ALA A 47 13.52 -7.14 -7.61
N GLY A 48 13.71 -6.76 -6.34
CA GLY A 48 14.38 -5.51 -5.94
C GLY A 48 13.50 -4.27 -5.90
N PHE A 49 12.25 -4.34 -6.36
CA PHE A 49 11.29 -3.25 -6.18
C PHE A 49 10.79 -3.24 -4.73
N VAL A 50 10.96 -2.12 -4.03
CA VAL A 50 10.57 -1.96 -2.63
C VAL A 50 9.26 -1.21 -2.55
N PHE A 51 8.21 -1.89 -2.08
CA PHE A 51 6.86 -1.36 -1.94
C PHE A 51 6.54 -1.10 -0.47
N ILE A 52 5.99 0.08 -0.17
CA ILE A 52 5.55 0.48 1.17
C ILE A 52 4.21 1.24 1.08
N PRO A 53 3.36 1.21 2.12
CA PRO A 53 2.28 2.17 2.22
C PRO A 53 2.87 3.56 2.47
N LEU A 54 2.32 4.59 1.82
CA LEU A 54 2.67 5.96 2.09
C LEU A 54 2.17 6.35 3.49
N THR A 55 3.08 6.94 4.26
CA THR A 55 2.81 7.40 5.63
C THR A 55 3.42 8.78 5.81
N GLN A 56 2.91 9.56 6.74
CA GLN A 56 3.51 10.86 7.03
C GLN A 56 4.94 10.73 7.62
N PRO A 57 5.25 9.74 8.48
CA PRO A 57 6.63 9.45 8.86
C PRO A 57 7.58 9.24 7.68
N TYR A 58 7.14 8.55 6.61
CA TYR A 58 7.94 8.43 5.39
C TYR A 58 8.18 9.80 4.71
N LEU A 59 7.15 10.65 4.62
CA LEU A 59 7.33 12.00 4.09
C LEU A 59 8.27 12.86 4.95
N HIS A 60 8.29 12.65 6.27
CA HIS A 60 9.21 13.35 7.16
C HIS A 60 10.70 12.99 6.95
N GLU A 61 11.01 11.89 6.24
CA GLU A 61 12.38 11.56 5.86
C GLU A 61 13.00 12.62 4.92
N PHE A 62 12.17 13.42 4.24
CA PHE A 62 12.61 14.55 3.40
C PHE A 62 13.05 15.79 4.21
N GLY A 63 13.03 15.73 5.54
CA GLY A 63 13.52 16.76 6.44
C GLY A 63 12.42 17.64 7.05
N GLU A 64 12.82 18.69 7.78
CA GLU A 64 11.90 19.56 8.51
C GLU A 64 10.87 20.23 7.58
N ASP A 65 11.30 20.65 6.38
CA ASP A 65 10.43 21.23 5.34
C ASP A 65 9.97 20.18 4.32
N TRP A 66 9.59 18.99 4.80
CA TRP A 66 9.06 17.90 3.96
C TRP A 66 7.92 18.33 3.05
N TYR A 67 7.12 19.32 3.47
CA TYR A 67 6.01 19.85 2.68
C TYR A 67 6.46 20.35 1.30
N ASN A 68 7.64 20.99 1.23
CA ASN A 68 8.22 21.48 -0.01
C ASN A 68 9.28 20.53 -0.61
N ALA A 69 9.95 19.74 0.23
CA ALA A 69 11.05 18.85 -0.21
C ALA A 69 10.57 17.49 -0.73
N SER A 70 9.45 16.96 -0.22
CA SER A 70 8.90 15.69 -0.68
C SER A 70 8.25 15.81 -2.06
N PRO A 71 8.09 14.70 -2.79
CA PRO A 71 7.43 14.70 -4.10
C PRO A 71 6.03 15.30 -4.00
N ARG A 72 5.82 16.42 -4.69
CA ARG A 72 4.60 17.24 -4.58
C ARG A 72 3.32 16.43 -4.76
N ARG A 73 3.34 15.40 -5.62
CA ARG A 73 2.21 14.49 -5.83
C ARG A 73 1.88 13.65 -4.61
N LEU A 74 2.89 13.05 -3.97
CA LEU A 74 2.69 12.25 -2.76
C LEU A 74 2.22 13.14 -1.61
N CYS A 75 2.82 14.32 -1.46
CA CYS A 75 2.43 15.33 -0.48
C CYS A 75 0.97 15.79 -0.68
N GLU A 76 0.58 16.13 -1.91
CA GLU A 76 -0.79 16.56 -2.21
C GLU A 76 -1.80 15.48 -1.87
N ARG A 77 -1.53 14.22 -2.23
CA ARG A 77 -2.43 13.11 -1.92
C ARG A 77 -2.52 12.84 -0.44
N ALA A 78 -1.40 12.88 0.28
CA ALA A 78 -1.37 12.70 1.72
C ALA A 78 -2.24 13.74 2.46
N LEU A 79 -2.30 14.98 1.95
CA LEU A 79 -3.03 16.07 2.60
C LEU A 79 -4.49 16.20 2.17
N ARG A 80 -4.85 15.75 0.96
CA ARG A 80 -6.16 16.06 0.36
C ARG A 80 -7.04 14.84 0.12
N GLU A 81 -6.47 13.65 -0.06
CA GLU A 81 -7.25 12.47 -0.40
C GLU A 81 -7.78 11.77 0.86
N LEU A 82 -9.05 11.39 0.79
CA LEU A 82 -9.72 10.57 1.80
C LEU A 82 -9.84 9.14 1.28
N PRO A 83 -9.78 8.12 2.15
CA PRO A 83 -9.96 6.75 1.73
C PRO A 83 -11.42 6.55 1.26
N LYS A 84 -11.58 5.87 0.14
CA LYS A 84 -12.86 5.47 -0.43
C LYS A 84 -13.36 4.17 0.19
N LYS A 85 -12.44 3.30 0.60
CA LYS A 85 -12.72 2.02 1.25
C LYS A 85 -12.02 1.92 2.61
N ALA A 86 -12.59 1.14 3.52
CA ALA A 86 -11.94 0.83 4.78
C ALA A 86 -10.64 0.05 4.52
N GLY A 87 -9.54 0.46 5.15
CA GLY A 87 -8.23 -0.18 4.99
C GLY A 87 -7.54 0.11 3.65
N GLU A 88 -8.02 1.09 2.87
CA GLU A 88 -7.32 1.57 1.67
C GLU A 88 -5.99 2.21 2.06
N GLN A 89 -4.94 1.91 1.28
CA GLN A 89 -3.60 2.48 1.46
C GLN A 89 -3.05 2.94 0.12
N LEU A 90 -2.37 4.08 0.12
CA LEU A 90 -1.62 4.54 -1.04
C LEU A 90 -0.28 3.80 -1.06
N VAL A 91 -0.17 2.75 -1.87
CA VAL A 91 1.06 1.97 -2.00
C VAL A 91 2.02 2.63 -2.99
N ILE A 92 3.27 2.83 -2.59
CA ILE A 92 4.32 3.41 -3.43
C ILE A 92 5.46 2.43 -3.66
N LEU A 93 6.09 2.54 -4.83
CA LEU A 93 7.45 2.08 -5.07
C LEU A 93 8.39 3.12 -4.43
N SER A 94 8.99 2.80 -3.29
CA SER A 94 9.89 3.73 -2.60
C SER A 94 11.25 3.81 -3.28
N GLN A 95 11.81 2.66 -3.67
CA GLN A 95 13.11 2.57 -4.33
C GLN A 95 13.27 1.24 -5.09
N VAL A 96 14.33 1.16 -5.91
CA VAL A 96 14.74 -0.06 -6.62
C VAL A 96 16.13 -0.48 -6.16
N LEU A 97 16.21 -1.69 -5.60
CA LEU A 97 17.47 -2.35 -5.25
C LEU A 97 18.10 -2.92 -6.52
N MET A 98 19.18 -2.27 -6.98
CA MET A 98 19.80 -2.56 -8.27
C MET A 98 20.21 -4.04 -8.42
N ASP A 99 19.80 -4.64 -9.53
CA ASP A 99 20.12 -6.00 -9.97
C ASP A 99 19.86 -6.15 -11.48
N ASP A 100 20.45 -7.17 -12.10
CA ASP A 100 20.27 -7.45 -13.54
C ASP A 100 18.80 -7.63 -13.93
N ILE A 101 17.95 -8.10 -13.01
CA ILE A 101 16.51 -8.29 -13.26
C ILE A 101 15.73 -6.98 -13.46
N ASN A 102 16.23 -5.86 -12.93
CA ASN A 102 15.54 -4.56 -12.94
C ASN A 102 16.25 -3.48 -13.76
N VAL A 103 17.14 -3.90 -14.67
CA VAL A 103 17.83 -3.01 -15.61
C VAL A 103 16.84 -2.18 -16.41
N GLY A 104 17.08 -0.87 -16.47
CA GLY A 104 16.20 0.12 -17.11
C GLY A 104 15.14 0.72 -16.18
N TYR A 105 14.95 0.16 -14.98
CA TYR A 105 13.99 0.67 -13.98
C TYR A 105 14.66 1.27 -12.75
N GLU A 106 15.98 1.36 -12.71
CA GLU A 106 16.78 1.66 -11.51
C GLU A 106 16.54 3.06 -10.94
N ARG A 107 16.02 3.97 -11.76
CA ARG A 107 15.71 5.36 -11.38
C ARG A 107 14.26 5.56 -10.96
N LEU A 108 13.43 4.52 -10.98
CA LEU A 108 12.06 4.60 -10.51
C LEU A 108 12.04 4.64 -8.98
N ALA A 109 11.47 5.69 -8.42
CA ALA A 109 11.29 5.89 -7.00
C ALA A 109 10.10 6.82 -6.78
N GLU A 110 9.49 6.74 -5.60
CA GLU A 110 8.44 7.66 -5.16
C GLU A 110 7.19 7.69 -6.07
N LEU A 111 6.86 6.56 -6.68
CA LEU A 111 5.72 6.42 -7.60
C LEU A 111 4.63 5.55 -6.98
N GLN A 112 3.36 5.96 -7.04
CA GLN A 112 2.25 5.09 -6.63
C GLN A 112 2.14 3.89 -7.56
N VAL A 113 1.89 2.71 -7.00
CA VAL A 113 1.43 1.55 -7.76
C VAL A 113 -0.09 1.62 -7.87
N LYS A 114 -0.60 1.80 -9.09
CA LYS A 114 -2.03 1.89 -9.36
C LYS A 114 -2.63 0.52 -9.63
N LYS A 115 -1.96 -0.30 -10.44
CA LYS A 115 -2.47 -1.61 -10.86
C LYS A 115 -1.39 -2.67 -10.92
N VAL A 116 -1.79 -3.91 -10.70
CA VAL A 116 -1.02 -5.12 -11.00
C VAL A 116 -1.83 -5.95 -11.99
N ASN A 117 -1.27 -6.25 -13.16
CA ASN A 117 -1.95 -6.97 -14.25
C ASN A 117 -3.36 -6.43 -14.57
N GLY A 118 -3.53 -5.10 -14.53
CA GLY A 118 -4.81 -4.43 -14.80
C GLY A 118 -5.78 -4.36 -13.62
N VAL A 119 -5.50 -5.02 -12.49
CA VAL A 119 -6.29 -4.98 -11.26
C VAL A 119 -5.85 -3.82 -10.37
N GLU A 120 -6.78 -3.00 -9.88
CA GLU A 120 -6.48 -1.88 -8.99
C GLU A 120 -5.95 -2.33 -7.63
N VAL A 121 -4.86 -1.70 -7.19
CA VAL A 121 -4.25 -1.96 -5.88
C VAL A 121 -5.02 -1.19 -4.81
N GLU A 122 -5.43 -1.90 -3.75
CA GLU A 122 -6.21 -1.31 -2.66
C GLU A 122 -5.35 -1.00 -1.43
N ASN A 123 -4.37 -1.86 -1.14
CA ASN A 123 -3.42 -1.70 -0.04
C ASN A 123 -2.20 -2.62 -0.26
N LEU A 124 -1.20 -2.53 0.63
CA LEU A 124 0.05 -3.29 0.45
C LEU A 124 -0.18 -4.81 0.50
N LYS A 125 -1.10 -5.27 1.36
CA LYS A 125 -1.47 -6.68 1.44
C LYS A 125 -2.07 -7.17 0.12
N HIS A 126 -3.01 -6.41 -0.45
CA HIS A 126 -3.61 -6.73 -1.73
C HIS A 126 -2.55 -6.78 -2.84
N LEU A 127 -1.60 -5.84 -2.88
CA LEU A 127 -0.48 -5.89 -3.81
C LEU A 127 0.33 -7.19 -3.67
N CYS A 128 0.69 -7.57 -2.44
CA CYS A 128 1.41 -8.81 -2.18
C CYS A 128 0.62 -10.04 -2.69
N SER A 129 -0.67 -10.13 -2.39
CA SER A 129 -1.52 -11.23 -2.88
C SER A 129 -1.61 -11.28 -4.41
N LEU A 130 -1.71 -10.14 -5.10
CA LEU A 130 -1.73 -10.10 -6.57
C LEU A 130 -0.41 -10.57 -7.18
N VAL A 131 0.73 -10.22 -6.56
CA VAL A 131 2.05 -10.63 -7.05
C VAL A 131 2.34 -12.10 -6.75
N GLU A 132 2.09 -12.56 -5.53
CA GLU A 132 2.34 -13.96 -5.14
C GLU A 132 1.36 -14.93 -5.81
N GLY A 133 0.13 -14.48 -6.09
CA GLY A 133 -0.89 -15.23 -6.83
C GLY A 133 -0.77 -15.17 -8.35
N CYS A 134 0.25 -14.50 -8.89
CA CYS A 134 0.41 -14.35 -10.33
C CYS A 134 0.67 -15.70 -11.02
N THR A 135 -0.12 -15.99 -12.06
CA THR A 135 0.01 -17.20 -12.90
C THR A 135 0.39 -16.88 -14.34
N GLU A 136 0.47 -15.59 -14.69
CA GLU A 136 0.84 -15.11 -16.02
C GLU A 136 2.36 -15.17 -16.25
N GLU A 137 2.78 -15.23 -17.52
CA GLU A 137 4.22 -15.20 -17.86
C GLU A 137 4.88 -13.89 -17.42
N ASN A 138 4.15 -12.78 -17.58
CA ASN A 138 4.61 -11.44 -17.29
C ASN A 138 3.82 -10.86 -16.12
N LEU A 139 4.54 -10.19 -15.23
CA LEU A 139 4.00 -9.36 -14.17
C LEU A 139 4.13 -7.90 -14.59
N ARG A 140 3.02 -7.18 -14.59
CA ARG A 140 2.92 -5.78 -14.98
C ARG A 140 2.49 -4.93 -13.79
N PHE A 141 3.29 -3.92 -13.47
CA PHE A 141 2.90 -2.84 -12.56
C PHE A 141 2.62 -1.57 -13.36
N ASP A 142 1.40 -1.05 -13.25
CA ASP A 142 1.08 0.29 -13.73
C ASP A 142 1.27 1.28 -12.59
N LEU A 143 2.13 2.26 -12.81
CA LEU A 143 2.47 3.29 -11.84
C LEU A 143 1.81 4.64 -12.20
N ASP A 144 1.99 5.63 -11.34
CA ASP A 144 1.76 7.02 -11.70
C ASP A 144 2.64 7.51 -12.86
N ASP A 145 2.28 8.66 -13.44
CA ASP A 145 2.92 9.26 -14.62
C ASP A 145 2.98 8.33 -15.85
N GLU A 146 1.99 7.43 -15.99
CA GLU A 146 1.90 6.46 -17.10
C GLU A 146 3.13 5.55 -17.21
N ARG A 147 3.92 5.44 -16.14
CA ARG A 147 5.08 4.55 -16.05
C ARG A 147 4.59 3.11 -15.87
N VAL A 148 5.28 2.18 -16.52
CA VAL A 148 4.95 0.76 -16.48
C VAL A 148 6.23 -0.04 -16.23
N ILE A 149 6.17 -0.98 -15.30
CA ILE A 149 7.19 -2.00 -15.11
C ILE A 149 6.62 -3.32 -15.62
N VAL A 150 7.36 -4.02 -16.48
CA VAL A 150 7.02 -5.38 -16.92
C VAL A 150 8.21 -6.29 -16.66
N LEU A 151 7.94 -7.41 -15.97
CA LEU A 151 8.93 -8.42 -15.61
C LEU A 151 8.45 -9.81 -16.03
N LYS A 152 9.37 -10.69 -16.43
CA LYS A 152 9.05 -12.12 -16.50
C LYS A 152 8.90 -12.67 -15.09
N TYR A 153 7.69 -13.12 -14.74
CA TYR A 153 7.33 -13.45 -13.35
C TYR A 153 8.25 -14.50 -12.74
N HIS A 154 8.52 -15.59 -13.47
CA HIS A 154 9.38 -16.67 -12.99
C HIS A 154 10.81 -16.19 -12.66
N ASN A 155 11.41 -15.40 -13.55
CA ASN A 155 12.76 -14.86 -13.35
C ASN A 155 12.78 -13.86 -12.18
N ALA A 156 11.77 -13.00 -12.09
CA ALA A 156 11.60 -12.02 -11.02
C ALA A 156 11.49 -12.68 -9.64
N ARG A 157 10.70 -13.76 -9.54
CA ARG A 157 10.55 -14.53 -8.32
C ARG A 157 11.87 -15.17 -7.88
N LEU A 158 12.61 -15.79 -8.79
CA LEU A 158 13.92 -16.37 -8.50
C LEU A 158 14.94 -15.31 -8.07
N ALA A 159 14.98 -14.18 -8.79
CA ALA A 159 15.90 -13.08 -8.53
C ALA A 159 15.70 -12.46 -7.14
N THR A 160 14.46 -12.41 -6.64
CA THR A 160 14.13 -11.83 -5.32
C THR A 160 15.04 -12.37 -4.22
N SER A 161 15.24 -13.68 -4.15
CA SER A 161 16.11 -14.30 -3.13
C SER A 161 17.57 -13.86 -3.20
N TRP A 162 18.10 -13.64 -4.41
CA TRP A 162 19.48 -13.21 -4.65
C TRP A 162 19.66 -11.72 -4.36
N VAL A 163 18.68 -10.90 -4.74
CA VAL A 163 18.66 -9.46 -4.43
C VAL A 163 18.70 -9.25 -2.92
N LEU A 164 17.83 -9.93 -2.16
CA LEU A 164 17.80 -9.82 -0.70
C LEU A 164 19.15 -10.20 -0.07
N LYS A 165 19.77 -11.30 -0.51
CA LYS A 165 21.10 -11.70 -0.05
C LYS A 165 22.16 -10.65 -0.35
N ARG A 166 22.19 -10.10 -1.58
CA ARG A 166 23.18 -9.08 -1.98
C ARG A 166 23.06 -7.82 -1.14
N HIS A 167 21.83 -7.37 -0.89
CA HIS A 167 21.53 -6.16 -0.12
C HIS A 167 21.42 -6.41 1.39
N ARG A 168 21.71 -7.63 1.86
CA ARG A 168 21.68 -8.04 3.27
C ARG A 168 20.34 -7.79 3.96
N ILE A 169 19.25 -7.99 3.22
CA ILE A 169 17.89 -7.85 3.73
C ILE A 169 17.41 -9.24 4.19
N PRO A 170 16.96 -9.38 5.44
CA PRO A 170 16.66 -10.69 6.02
C PRO A 170 15.36 -11.33 5.47
N SER A 171 14.38 -10.51 5.07
CA SER A 171 13.07 -10.98 4.60
C SER A 171 12.60 -10.15 3.40
N ALA A 172 11.82 -10.78 2.52
CA ALA A 172 11.17 -10.09 1.40
C ALA A 172 10.00 -9.21 1.87
N MET A 173 9.42 -9.51 3.03
CA MET A 173 8.23 -8.83 3.53
C MET A 173 8.30 -8.61 5.05
N SER A 174 7.60 -7.59 5.52
CA SER A 174 7.41 -7.32 6.94
C SER A 174 6.59 -8.41 7.62
N SER A 175 6.75 -8.56 8.94
CA SER A 175 6.13 -9.64 9.72
C SER A 175 4.60 -9.64 9.69
N ASP A 176 3.98 -8.46 9.64
CA ASP A 176 2.52 -8.31 9.55
C ASP A 176 1.94 -8.90 8.25
N LEU A 177 2.70 -8.88 7.16
CA LEU A 177 2.28 -9.52 5.90
C LEU A 177 2.45 -11.04 5.93
N VAL A 178 3.43 -11.56 6.69
CA VAL A 178 3.68 -13.01 6.82
C VAL A 178 2.61 -13.67 7.69
N GLU A 179 2.35 -13.10 8.86
CA GLU A 179 1.42 -13.65 9.86
C GLU A 179 -0.01 -13.75 9.32
N GLU A 180 -0.43 -12.78 8.51
CA GLU A 180 -1.76 -12.75 7.92
C GLU A 180 -1.96 -13.72 6.75
N GLN A 181 -0.88 -14.10 6.04
CA GLN A 181 -0.98 -15.16 5.02
C GLN A 181 -1.10 -16.54 5.66
N ALA A 182 -0.42 -16.77 6.80
CA ALA A 182 -0.57 -18.00 7.57
C ALA A 182 -2.00 -18.17 8.09
N THR A 183 -2.61 -17.10 8.62
CA THR A 183 -4.00 -17.15 9.12
C THR A 183 -5.01 -17.34 8.00
N ASN A 184 -4.85 -16.68 6.84
CA ASN A 184 -5.77 -16.89 5.71
C ASN A 184 -5.65 -18.31 5.12
N GLY A 185 -4.45 -18.89 5.06
CA GLY A 185 -4.25 -20.26 4.59
C GLY A 185 -4.86 -21.32 5.54
N GLU A 186 -4.83 -21.08 6.85
CA GLU A 186 -5.49 -21.93 7.85
C GLU A 186 -7.03 -21.85 7.78
N ILE A 187 -7.58 -20.67 7.49
CA ILE A 187 -9.03 -20.46 7.29
C ILE A 187 -9.51 -21.15 6.01
N GLU A 188 -8.77 -21.05 4.90
CA GLU A 188 -9.12 -21.75 3.66
C GLU A 188 -9.06 -23.28 3.82
N ALA A 189 -8.03 -23.81 4.49
CA ALA A 189 -7.89 -25.25 4.74
C ALA A 189 -8.99 -25.83 5.65
N SER A 190 -9.46 -25.04 6.63
CA SER A 190 -10.54 -25.44 7.55
C SER A 190 -11.94 -25.35 6.93
N CYS A 191 -12.15 -24.51 5.92
CA CYS A 191 -13.41 -24.46 5.17
C CYS A 191 -13.53 -25.53 4.07
N THR A 192 -12.42 -26.18 3.68
CA THR A 192 -12.41 -27.30 2.71
C THR A 192 -12.44 -28.69 3.35
N SER A 193 -12.59 -28.78 4.68
CA SER A 193 -12.62 -30.04 5.44
C SER A 193 -14.03 -30.41 5.89
#